data_AF-A0A497TI41-F1
#
_entry.id   AF-A0A497TI41-F1
#
_cell.length_a   1.000
_cell.length_b   1.000
_cell.length_c   1.000
_cell.angle_alpha   90.00
_cell.angle_beta   90.00
_cell.angle_gamma   90.00
#
_symmetry.space_group_name_H-M   'P 1'
#
loop_
_entity.id
_entity.type
_entity.pdbx_description
1 polymer ?
#
loop_
_entity_poly.entity_id
_entity_poly.type
_entity_poly.pdbx_seq_one_letter_code
_entity_poly.pdbx_strand_id
1 'polypeptide(L)' 'MSFKLIAAWIVGGFFLLAGTWIVQNLEINVGVSEWQYALALIIAFILFLAAGLCWISVAVATRHEL' A
#
# COMPACT_ATOMS: atom_id res chain seq x y z
N MET A 1 3.18 -18.59 -13.78
CA MET A 1 2.81 -17.71 -12.65
C MET A 1 1.65 -18.34 -11.90
N SER A 2 1.88 -18.79 -10.67
CA SER A 2 0.86 -19.42 -9.82
C SER A 2 -0.27 -18.45 -9.46
N PHE A 3 -1.49 -18.96 -9.21
CA PHE A 3 -2.63 -18.17 -8.73
C PHE A 3 -2.29 -17.37 -7.46
N LYS A 4 -1.46 -17.94 -6.57
CA LYS A 4 -1.00 -17.26 -5.35
C LYS A 4 -0.19 -15.99 -5.66
N LEU A 5 0.64 -16.03 -6.71
CA LEU A 5 1.44 -14.89 -7.15
C LEU A 5 0.56 -13.77 -7.73
N ILE A 6 -0.44 -14.15 -8.53
CA ILE A 6 -1.40 -13.21 -9.12
C ILE A 6 -2.19 -12.53 -7.99
N ALA A 7 -2.68 -13.30 -7.01
CA ALA A 7 -3.39 -12.76 -5.87
C ALA A 7 -2.51 -11.78 -5.07
N ALA A 8 -1.26 -12.13 -4.78
CA ALA A 8 -0.32 -11.24 -4.07
C ALA A 8 -0.06 -9.94 -4.84
N TRP A 9 0.05 -10.01 -6.16
CA TRP A 9 0.23 -8.83 -7.00
C TRP A 9 -0.99 -7.89 -6.97
N ILE A 10 -2.20 -8.45 -7.08
CA ILE A 10 -3.47 -7.70 -7.00
C ILE A 10 -3.63 -7.05 -5.62
N VAL A 11 -3.33 -7.79 -4.54
CA VAL A 11 -3.38 -7.26 -3.17
C VAL A 11 -2.43 -6.07 -3.00
N GLY A 12 -1.22 -6.15 -3.57
CA GLY A 12 -0.29 -5.01 -3.58
C GLY A 12 -0.89 -3.77 -4.27
N GLY A 13 -1.58 -3.96 -5.40
CA GLY A 13 -2.30 -2.88 -6.07
C GLY A 13 -3.41 -2.26 -5.22
N PHE A 14 -4.13 -3.09 -4.44
CA PHE A 14 -5.17 -2.60 -3.53
C PHE A 14 -4.59 -1.74 -2.40
N PHE A 15 -3.46 -2.14 -1.82
CA PHE A 15 -2.77 -1.33 -0.81
C PHE A 15 -2.27 -0.01 -1.38
N LEU A 16 -1.73 0.00 -2.61
CA LEU A 16 -1.33 1.22 -3.29
C LEU A 16 -2.53 2.16 -3.47
N LEU A 17 -3.64 1.65 -4.01
CA LEU A 17 -4.88 2.42 -4.20
C LEU A 17 -5.38 3.02 -2.87
N ALA A 18 -5.47 2.21 -1.82
CA ALA A 18 -5.91 2.67 -0.51
C ALA A 18 -4.98 3.77 0.06
N GLY A 19 -3.66 3.58 -0.04
CA GLY A 19 -2.68 4.60 0.38
C GLY A 19 -2.83 5.90 -0.41
N THR A 20 -2.96 5.83 -1.74
CA THR A 20 -3.16 7.03 -2.58
C THR A 20 -4.46 7.75 -2.27
N TRP A 21 -5.54 7.01 -2.01
CA TRP A 21 -6.83 7.59 -1.66
C TRP A 21 -6.75 8.36 -0.35
N ILE A 22 -6.09 7.82 0.67
CA ILE A 22 -5.86 8.52 1.94
C ILE A 22 -5.10 9.83 1.70
N VAL A 23 -3.95 9.78 1.00
CA VAL A 23 -3.13 10.97 0.75
C VAL A 23 -3.89 12.05 -0.03
N GLN A 24 -4.70 11.66 -1.03
CA GLN A 24 -5.49 12.63 -1.80
C GLN A 24 -6.59 13.32 -0.98
N ASN A 25 -7.02 12.73 0.13
CA ASN A 25 -8.04 13.28 1.02
C ASN A 25 -7.43 13.85 2.31
N LEU A 26 -6.09 13.93 2.42
CA LEU A 26 -5.43 14.57 3.55
C LEU A 26 -5.51 16.08 3.41
N GLU A 27 -6.45 16.70 4.11
CA GLU A 27 -6.56 18.15 4.24
C GLU A 27 -6.59 18.55 5.72
N ILE A 28 -5.81 19.57 6.09
CA ILE A 28 -5.90 20.19 7.42
C ILE A 28 -7.13 21.11 7.41
N ASN A 29 -8.27 20.52 7.75
CA ASN A 29 -9.55 21.22 7.86
C ASN A 29 -9.88 21.53 9.33
N VAL A 30 -10.80 22.47 9.53
CA VAL A 30 -11.26 22.86 10.87
C VAL A 30 -11.85 21.64 11.59
N GLY A 31 -11.21 21.21 12.68
CA GLY A 31 -11.60 20.03 13.45
C GLY A 31 -10.68 18.81 13.30
N VAL A 32 -9.70 18.85 12.40
CA VAL A 32 -8.66 17.82 12.30
C VAL A 32 -7.47 18.23 13.15
N SER A 33 -7.09 17.42 14.14
CA SER A 33 -5.88 17.67 14.92
C SER A 33 -4.63 17.26 14.16
N GLU A 34 -3.50 17.91 14.43
CA GLU A 34 -2.20 17.56 13.84
C GLU A 34 -1.85 16.09 14.06
N TRP A 35 -2.26 15.53 15.21
CA TRP A 35 -2.05 14.12 15.52
C TRP A 35 -2.83 13.18 14.60
N GLN A 36 -4.10 13.50 14.31
CA GLN A 36 -4.92 12.70 13.39
C GLN A 36 -4.37 12.76 11.96
N TYR A 37 -3.89 13.94 11.56
CA TYR A 37 -3.24 14.13 10.26
C TYR A 37 -1.96 13.28 10.14
N ALA A 38 -1.07 13.38 11.15
CA ALA A 38 0.17 12.61 11.18
C ALA A 38 -0.10 11.09 11.19
N LEU A 39 -1.10 10.64 11.94
CA LEU A 39 -1.48 9.23 12.00
C LEU A 39 -2.01 8.72 10.65
N ALA A 40 -2.86 9.49 9.96
CA ALA A 40 -3.35 9.12 8.63
C ALA A 40 -2.19 9.04 7.61
N LEU A 41 -1.21 9.93 7.70
CA LEU A 41 -0.03 9.96 6.85
C LEU A 41 0.87 8.73 7.08
N ILE A 42 1.07 8.32 8.35
CA ILE A 42 1.79 7.10 8.70
C ILE A 42 1.07 5.86 8.17
N ILE A 43 -0.26 5.80 8.26
CA ILE A 43 -1.04 4.67 7.71
C ILE A 43 -0.85 4.58 6.20
N ALA A 44 -0.96 5.69 5.48
CA ALA A 44 -0.75 5.70 4.03
C ALA A 44 0.67 5.24 3.67
N PHE A 45 1.68 5.67 4.42
CA PHE A 45 3.06 5.23 4.24
C PHE A 45 3.22 3.72 4.43
N ILE A 46 2.63 3.15 5.49
CA ILE A 46 2.66 1.69 5.72
C ILE A 46 1.99 0.93 4.58
N LEU A 47 0.87 1.43 4.04
CA LEU A 47 0.19 0.82 2.90
C LEU A 47 1.09 0.80 1.64
N PHE A 48 1.84 1.88 1.38
CA PHE A 48 2.79 1.91 0.28
C PHE A 48 3.95 0.92 0.47
N LEU A 49 4.47 0.79 1.69
CA LEU A 49 5.48 -0.22 2.00
C LEU A 49 4.94 -1.64 1.82
N ALA A 50 3.71 -1.91 2.27
CA ALA A 50 3.06 -3.21 2.10
C ALA A 50 2.85 -3.54 0.61
N ALA A 51 2.39 -2.57 -0.19
CA ALA A 51 2.27 -2.70 -1.64
C ALA A 51 3.60 -3.09 -2.29
N GLY A 52 4.67 -2.35 -1.95
CA GLY A 52 6.03 -2.64 -2.43
C GLY A 52 6.50 -4.05 -2.03
N LEU A 53 6.27 -4.44 -0.77
CA LEU A 53 6.64 -5.78 -0.27
C LEU A 53 5.91 -6.90 -1.03
N CYS A 54 4.62 -6.73 -1.33
CA CYS A 54 3.86 -7.68 -2.14
C CYS A 54 4.49 -7.87 -3.52
N TRP A 55 4.83 -6.78 -4.21
CA TRP A 55 5.42 -6.86 -5.55
C TRP A 55 6.86 -7.36 -5.56
N ILE A 56 7.68 -7.01 -4.57
CA ILE A 56 9.02 -7.60 -4.38
C ILE A 56 8.89 -9.12 -4.18
N SER A 57 7.95 -9.56 -3.35
CA SER A 57 7.71 -10.99 -3.12
C SER A 57 7.31 -11.72 -4.40
N VAL A 58 6.45 -11.12 -5.22
CA VAL A 58 6.05 -11.65 -6.54
C VAL A 58 7.27 -11.73 -7.47
N ALA A 59 8.11 -10.70 -7.53
CA ALA A 59 9.30 -10.69 -8.39
C ALA A 59 10.32 -11.76 -7.99
N VAL A 60 10.59 -11.90 -6.68
CA VAL A 60 11.50 -12.94 -6.15
C VAL A 60 10.95 -14.34 -6.44
N ALA A 61 9.67 -14.58 -6.17
CA ALA A 61 9.07 -15.88 -6.41
C ALA A 61 9.04 -16.25 -7.89
N THR A 62 8.76 -15.29 -8.78
CA THR A 62 8.78 -15.52 -10.24
C THR A 62 10.18 -15.93 -10.72
N ARG A 63 11.25 -15.35 -10.14
CA ARG A 63 12.62 -15.73 -10.46
C ARG A 63 12.97 -17.15 -10.00
N HIS A 64 12.44 -17.60 -8.86
CA HIS A 64 12.72 -18.93 -8.32
C HIS A 64 11.88 -20.04 -8.98
N GLU A 65 10.75 -19.69 -9.60
CA GLU A 65 9.90 -20.62 -10.38
C GLU A 65 10.36 -20.79 -11.84
N LEU A 66 11.28 -19.95 -12.34
CA LEU A 66 11.90 -20.03 -13.68
C LEU A 66 13.21 -20.81 -13.63
#